data_AF-T1BXS2-F1
#
_entry.id   AF-T1BXS2-F1
#
_cell.length_a   1.000
_cell.length_b   1.000
_cell.length_c   1.000
_cell.angle_alpha   90.00
_cell.angle_beta   90.00
_cell.angle_gamma   90.00
#
_symmetry.space_group_name_H-M   'P 1'
#
loop_
_entity.id
_entity.type
_entity.pdbx_description
1 polymer ?
#
loop_
_entity_poly.entity_id
_entity_poly.type
_entity_poly.pdbx_seq_one_letter_code
_entity_poly.pdbx_strand_id
1 'polypeptide(L)'
;RADIIFFDMTPESIGEKTFCCGGGGGLLTDELLELRVKGALPRMQALREVHEEHGVTHMAAICAICKSQFSKVLPYYGFPMDTIVSLHQLVSNAIRMGINS
;
A
#
# COMPACT_ATOMS: atom_id res chain seq x y z
N ARG A 1 -11.87 9.89 -17.37
CA ARG A 1 -12.74 9.21 -16.39
C ARG A 1 -11.87 8.11 -15.80
N ALA A 2 -11.41 8.25 -14.55
CA ALA A 2 -10.58 7.22 -13.95
C ALA A 2 -11.54 6.25 -13.24
N ASP A 3 -11.92 5.19 -13.93
CA ASP A 3 -12.70 4.11 -13.32
C ASP A 3 -11.74 3.33 -12.43
N ILE A 4 -11.73 3.66 -11.12
CA ILE A 4 -10.92 2.97 -10.13
C ILE A 4 -11.56 1.60 -9.91
N ILE A 5 -10.89 0.54 -10.37
CA ILE A 5 -11.30 -0.84 -10.12
C ILE A 5 -10.58 -1.31 -8.85
N PHE A 6 -11.36 -1.77 -7.88
CA PHE A 6 -10.85 -2.33 -6.62
C PHE A 6 -10.72 -3.84 -6.75
N PHE A 7 -9.61 -4.38 -6.24
CA PHE A 7 -9.37 -5.81 -6.14
C PHE A 7 -8.75 -6.11 -4.77
N ASP A 8 -9.32 -7.07 -4.05
CA ASP A 8 -8.81 -7.52 -2.76
C ASP A 8 -7.53 -8.36 -2.95
N MET A 9 -6.61 -8.29 -1.99
CA MET A 9 -5.54 -9.28 -1.91
C MET A 9 -6.11 -10.67 -1.56
N THR A 10 -5.30 -11.71 -1.76
CA THR A 10 -5.67 -13.10 -1.44
C THR A 10 -6.28 -13.23 -0.03
N PRO A 11 -7.36 -14.03 0.17
CA PRO A 11 -8.03 -14.21 1.47
C PRO A 11 -7.08 -14.61 2.60
N GLU A 12 -5.97 -15.26 2.27
CA GLU A 12 -4.91 -15.67 3.19
C GLU A 12 -4.07 -14.52 3.74
N SER A 13 -4.29 -13.28 3.27
CA SER A 13 -3.47 -12.09 3.59
C SER A 13 -4.28 -10.88 4.08
N ILE A 14 -5.59 -11.05 4.26
CA ILE A 14 -6.54 -10.00 4.66
C ILE A 14 -7.40 -10.44 5.84
N GLY A 15 -8.17 -9.51 6.42
CA GLY A 15 -9.06 -9.81 7.55
C GLY A 15 -8.30 -10.35 8.77
N GLU A 16 -8.72 -11.51 9.28
CA GLU A 16 -8.10 -12.15 10.45
C GLU A 16 -6.70 -12.71 10.16
N LYS A 17 -6.39 -13.02 8.90
CA LYS A 17 -5.08 -13.51 8.45
C LYS A 17 -4.15 -12.36 8.00
N THR A 18 -4.49 -11.12 8.34
CA THR A 18 -3.82 -9.93 7.83
C THR A 18 -2.36 -9.82 8.29
N PHE A 19 -1.50 -9.29 7.41
CA PHE A 19 -0.12 -8.94 7.72
C PHE A 19 0.06 -7.45 8.00
N CYS A 20 0.87 -7.11 9.00
CA CYS A 20 1.30 -5.74 9.27
C CYS A 20 2.20 -5.20 8.14
N CYS A 21 2.34 -3.87 8.03
CA CYS A 21 3.28 -3.22 7.11
C CYS A 21 4.76 -3.36 7.53
N GLY A 22 5.02 -3.76 8.77
CA GLY A 22 6.39 -3.87 9.33
C GLY A 22 7.02 -2.55 9.80
N GLY A 23 6.28 -1.44 9.79
CA GLY A 23 6.77 -0.12 10.23
C GLY A 23 6.21 0.40 11.57
N GLY A 24 5.31 -0.34 12.21
CA GLY A 24 4.70 0.04 13.51
C GLY A 24 5.66 -0.16 14.69
N GLY A 25 5.20 0.11 15.92
CA GLY A 25 5.93 -0.23 17.15
C GLY A 25 7.26 0.52 17.37
N GLY A 26 7.42 1.70 16.78
CA GLY A 26 8.68 2.47 16.86
C GLY A 26 9.75 2.04 15.85
N LEU A 27 9.42 1.16 14.91
CA LEU A 27 10.38 0.64 13.94
C LEU A 27 10.72 1.61 12.80
N LEU A 28 9.98 2.71 12.63
CA LEU A 28 10.07 3.63 11.49
C LEU A 28 11.30 4.57 11.55
N THR A 29 12.48 4.00 11.77
CA THR A 29 13.80 4.63 11.68
C THR A 29 14.57 4.03 10.49
N ASP A 30 15.50 4.81 9.93
CA ASP A 30 16.33 4.36 8.81
C ASP A 30 17.38 3.33 9.25
N GLU A 31 17.78 3.32 10.52
CA GLU A 31 18.67 2.31 11.11
C GLU A 31 18.08 0.89 11.05
N LEU A 32 16.74 0.80 11.07
CA LEU A 32 16.01 -0.46 11.04
C LEU A 32 15.44 -0.80 9.65
N LEU A 33 15.93 -0.16 8.59
CA LEU A 33 15.39 -0.34 7.25
C LEU A 33 15.46 -1.80 6.76
N GLU A 34 16.54 -2.51 7.04
CA GLU A 34 16.66 -3.93 6.68
C GLU A 34 15.59 -4.79 7.37
N LEU A 35 15.35 -4.54 8.67
CA LEU A 35 14.30 -5.22 9.44
C LEU A 35 12.91 -4.88 8.89
N ARG A 36 12.66 -3.61 8.57
CA ARG A 36 11.42 -3.12 7.97
C ARG A 36 11.13 -3.78 6.62
N VAL A 37 12.14 -3.95 5.78
CA VAL A 37 12.04 -4.66 4.50
C VAL A 37 11.64 -6.11 4.77
N LYS A 38 12.40 -6.84 5.60
CA LYS A 38 12.08 -8.24 5.95
C LYS A 38 10.69 -8.41 6.55
N GLY A 39 10.28 -7.51 7.44
CA GLY A 39 8.96 -7.52 8.09
C GLY A 39 7.79 -7.26 7.14
N ALA A 40 8.03 -6.60 6.00
CA ALA A 40 7.01 -6.35 4.99
C ALA A 40 6.83 -7.51 4.00
N LEU A 41 7.75 -8.48 3.98
CA LEU A 41 7.77 -9.59 3.02
C LEU A 41 6.40 -10.26 2.78
N PRO A 42 5.64 -10.69 3.80
CA PRO A 42 4.37 -11.38 3.56
C PRO A 42 3.32 -10.47 2.88
N ARG A 43 3.31 -9.16 3.19
CA ARG A 43 2.44 -8.20 2.48
C ARG A 43 2.93 -7.96 1.05
N MET A 44 4.24 -7.96 0.83
CA MET A 44 4.82 -7.74 -0.50
C MET A 44 4.59 -8.92 -1.44
N GLN A 45 4.55 -10.14 -0.92
CA GLN A 45 4.15 -11.33 -1.68
C GLN A 45 2.69 -11.23 -2.12
N ALA A 46 1.78 -10.89 -1.20
CA ALA A 46 0.37 -10.70 -1.52
C ALA A 46 0.13 -9.55 -2.54
N LEU A 47 0.90 -8.46 -2.45
CA LEU A 47 0.84 -7.38 -3.44
C LEU A 47 1.34 -7.83 -4.82
N ARG A 48 2.43 -8.60 -4.87
CA ARG A 48 3.01 -9.11 -6.11
C ARG A 48 2.04 -10.03 -6.85
N GLU A 49 1.39 -10.94 -6.12
CA GLU A 49 0.36 -11.84 -6.66
C GLU A 49 -0.74 -11.07 -7.39
N VAL A 50 -1.39 -10.11 -6.72
CA VAL A 50 -2.47 -9.34 -7.36
C VAL A 50 -1.97 -8.34 -8.42
N HIS A 51 -0.71 -7.91 -8.34
CA HIS A 51 -0.09 -7.12 -9.39
C HIS A 51 0.09 -7.93 -10.68
N GLU A 52 0.64 -9.15 -10.56
CA GLU A 52 0.95 -10.02 -11.69
C GLU A 52 -0.32 -10.66 -12.29
N GLU A 53 -1.27 -11.07 -11.45
CA GLU A 53 -2.49 -11.77 -11.89
C GLU A 53 -3.62 -10.83 -12.31
N HIS A 54 -3.76 -9.68 -11.65
CA HIS A 54 -4.90 -8.78 -11.83
C HIS A 54 -4.51 -7.37 -12.28
N GLY A 55 -3.21 -7.10 -12.48
CA GLY A 55 -2.74 -5.80 -12.95
C GLY A 55 -2.94 -4.68 -11.92
N VAL A 56 -3.01 -5.00 -10.62
CA VAL A 56 -3.13 -3.98 -9.57
C VAL A 56 -1.96 -3.01 -9.66
N THR A 57 -2.27 -1.72 -9.86
CA THR A 57 -1.25 -0.67 -10.06
C THR A 57 -0.93 0.10 -8.78
N HIS A 58 -1.87 0.15 -7.84
CA HIS A 58 -1.74 0.94 -6.61
C HIS A 58 -2.32 0.17 -5.41
N MET A 59 -1.64 0.26 -4.27
CA MET A 59 -2.11 -0.18 -2.97
C MET A 59 -2.53 1.05 -2.15
N ALA A 60 -3.75 1.03 -1.61
CA ALA A 60 -4.25 2.12 -0.78
C ALA A 60 -3.94 1.90 0.71
N ALA A 61 -3.38 2.91 1.37
CA ALA A 61 -3.13 2.90 2.81
C ALA A 61 -3.95 3.99 3.52
N ILE A 62 -4.76 3.57 4.50
CA ILE A 62 -5.45 4.49 5.42
C ILE A 62 -4.53 4.98 6.55
N CYS A 63 -3.57 4.16 6.96
CA CYS A 63 -2.63 4.47 8.03
C CYS A 63 -1.41 5.25 7.49
N ALA A 64 -1.08 6.38 8.14
CA ALA A 64 0.08 7.20 7.78
C ALA A 64 1.40 6.42 7.91
N ILE A 65 1.55 5.58 8.94
CA ILE A 65 2.74 4.73 9.11
C ILE A 65 2.85 3.74 7.95
N CYS A 66 1.75 3.08 7.56
CA CYS A 66 1.76 2.15 6.44
C CYS A 66 2.20 2.85 5.15
N LYS A 67 1.70 4.07 4.88
CA LYS A 67 2.12 4.85 3.71
C LYS A 67 3.62 5.13 3.75
N SER A 68 4.11 5.74 4.84
CA SER A 68 5.53 6.08 5.00
C SER A 68 6.46 4.86 4.94
N GLN A 69 6.02 3.74 5.51
CA GLN A 69 6.74 2.47 5.47
C GLN A 69 6.88 1.97 4.04
N PHE A 70 5.77 1.82 3.31
CA PHE A 70 5.81 1.29 1.95
C PHE A 70 6.45 2.24 0.95
N SER A 71 6.38 3.56 1.13
CA SER A 71 7.09 4.52 0.26
C SER A 71 8.60 4.30 0.26
N LYS A 72 9.17 3.73 1.34
CA LYS A 72 10.59 3.36 1.42
C LYS A 72 10.86 1.90 1.11
N VAL A 73 9.93 0.99 1.42
CA VAL A 73 10.15 -0.46 1.29
C VAL A 73 9.83 -0.99 -0.11
N LEU A 74 8.82 -0.45 -0.81
CA LEU A 74 8.41 -0.92 -2.15
C LEU A 74 9.58 -1.01 -3.16
N PRO A 75 10.51 -0.03 -3.23
CA PRO A 75 11.65 -0.11 -4.16
C PRO A 75 12.55 -1.33 -3.95
N TYR A 76 12.71 -1.80 -2.70
CA TYR A 76 13.49 -3.01 -2.40
C TYR A 76 12.87 -4.29 -2.97
N TYR A 77 11.58 -4.24 -3.29
CA TYR A 77 10.83 -5.31 -3.93
C TYR A 77 10.57 -5.04 -5.42
N GLY A 78 11.22 -4.04 -6.03
CA GLY A 78 11.07 -3.73 -7.45
C GLY A 78 9.78 -2.98 -7.80
N PHE A 79 9.05 -2.46 -6.81
CA PHE A 79 7.87 -1.62 -7.05
C PHE A 79 8.24 -0.13 -7.02
N PRO A 80 7.65 0.69 -7.91
CA PRO A 80 7.74 2.15 -7.82
C PRO A 80 7.22 2.68 -6.47
N MET A 81 7.81 3.76 -5.96
CA MET A 81 7.40 4.35 -4.68
C MET A 81 5.95 4.86 -4.67
N ASP A 82 5.43 5.28 -5.82
CA ASP A 82 4.07 5.77 -6.01
C ASP A 82 3.01 4.65 -6.11
N THR A 83 3.44 3.38 -6.10
CA THR A 83 2.53 2.23 -5.95
C THR A 83 1.72 2.34 -4.65
N ILE A 84 2.22 3.01 -3.59
CA ILE A 84 1.45 3.27 -2.37
C ILE A 84 0.78 4.65 -2.39
N VAL A 85 -0.55 4.68 -2.22
CA VAL A 85 -1.35 5.90 -2.16
C VAL A 85 -2.08 6.03 -0.83
N SER A 86 -2.40 7.26 -0.41
CA SER A 86 -3.24 7.45 0.78
C SER A 86 -4.71 7.26 0.44
N LEU A 87 -5.48 6.58 1.29
CA LEU A 87 -6.94 6.53 1.15
C LEU A 87 -7.56 7.94 1.16
N HIS A 88 -7.03 8.85 1.99
CA HIS A 88 -7.48 10.24 2.02
C HIS A 88 -7.28 10.95 0.67
N GLN A 89 -6.17 10.67 -0.03
CA GLN A 89 -5.89 11.22 -1.35
C GLN A 89 -6.87 10.68 -2.40
N LEU A 90 -7.17 9.38 -2.39
CA LEU A 90 -8.14 8.77 -3.29
C LEU A 90 -9.53 9.36 -3.09
N VAL A 91 -9.97 9.48 -1.84
CA VAL A 91 -11.26 10.12 -1.50
C VAL A 91 -11.27 11.57 -1.95
N SER A 92 -10.22 12.35 -1.64
CA SER A 92 -10.13 13.75 -2.04
C SER A 92 -10.22 13.94 -3.57
N ASN A 93 -9.58 13.07 -4.35
CA ASN A 93 -9.63 13.11 -5.81
C ASN A 93 -11.01 12.71 -6.36
N ALA A 94 -11.77 11.90 -5.62
CA ALA A 94 -13.11 11.46 -5.99
C ALA A 94 -14.20 12.50 -5.65
N ILE A 95 -13.95 13.39 -4.69
CA ILE A 95 -14.92 14.43 -4.31
C ILE A 95 -15.17 15.36 -5.50
N ARG A 96 -16.42 15.37 -5.96
CA ARG A 96 -16.94 16.36 -6.90
C ARG A 96 -17.46 17.54 -6.10
N MET A 97 -16.60 18.53 -5.85
CA MET A 97 -17.08 19.83 -5.40
C MET A 97 -17.79 20.48 -6.58
N GLY A 98 -19.08 20.73 -6.44
CA GLY A 98 -19.88 21.40 -7.46
C GLY A 98 -19.39 22.84 -7.66
N ILE A 99 -18.37 23.01 -8.51
CA ILE A 99 -18.13 24.26 -9.21
C ILE A 99 -18.93 24.17 -10.50
N ASN A 100 -20.17 24.64 -10.43
CA ASN A 100 -20.88 25.13 -11.61
C ASN A 100 -20.22 26.47 -11.99
N SER A 101 -19.44 26.46 -13.07
CA SER A 101 -19.40 27.45 -14.17
C SER A 101 -18.24 27.12 -15.09
#